data_AF-A0A7C6SP33-F1
#
_entry.id   AF-A0A7C6SP33-F1
#
_cell.length_a   1.000
_cell.length_b   1.000
_cell.length_c   1.000
_cell.angle_alpha   90.00
_cell.angle_beta   90.00
_cell.angle_gamma   90.00
#
_symmetry.space_group_name_H-M   'P 1'
#
loop_
_entity.id
_entity.type
_entity.pdbx_description
1 polymer ?
#
loop_
_entity_poly.entity_id
_entity_poly.type
_entity_poly.pdbx_seq_one_letter_code
_entity_poly.pdbx_strand_id
1 'polypeptide(L)' 'DELAVLRVELANAIKEGVIAFMTGARDVDADYDAFLAELEGKGLPRLIELHQTQYDAQYAAK' A
#
# COMPACT_ATOMS: atom_id res chain seq x y z
N ASP A 1 -15.96 -5.21 7.82
CA ASP A 1 -15.45 -6.54 7.39
C ASP A 1 -14.65 -6.48 6.11
N GLU A 2 -15.20 -5.98 4.99
CA GLU A 2 -14.48 -5.86 3.70
C GLU A 2 -13.21 -4.97 3.76
N LEU A 3 -13.28 -3.84 4.48
CA LEU A 3 -12.16 -2.91 4.66
C LEU A 3 -10.99 -3.51 5.46
N ALA A 4 -11.30 -4.44 6.38
CA ALA A 4 -10.28 -5.10 7.20
C ALA A 4 -9.56 -6.18 6.38
N VAL A 5 -10.29 -6.90 5.52
CA VAL A 5 -9.72 -7.88 4.58
C VAL A 5 -8.81 -7.17 3.58
N LEU A 6 -9.29 -6.08 2.96
CA LEU A 6 -8.51 -5.28 2.01
C LEU A 6 -7.21 -4.74 2.64
N ARG A 7 -7.25 -4.30 3.90
CA ARG A 7 -6.06 -3.89 4.66
C ARG A 7 -5.04 -5.02 4.81
N VAL A 8 -5.48 -6.21 5.18
CA VAL A 8 -4.57 -7.35 5.42
C VAL A 8 -3.94 -7.81 4.12
N GLU A 9 -4.74 -7.99 3.07
CA GLU A 9 -4.26 -8.44 1.77
C GLU A 9 -3.27 -7.45 1.16
N LEU A 10 -3.58 -6.15 1.20
CA LEU A 10 -2.69 -5.12 0.70
C LEU A 10 -1.41 -4.99 1.53
N ALA A 11 -1.50 -5.07 2.86
CA ALA A 11 -0.32 -5.04 3.73
C ALA A 11 0.61 -6.24 3.46
N ASN A 12 0.06 -7.42 3.21
CA ASN A 12 0.84 -8.59 2.84
C ASN A 12 1.53 -8.39 1.48
N ALA A 13 0.80 -7.91 0.46
CA ALA A 13 1.38 -7.63 -0.86
C ALA A 13 2.51 -6.60 -0.79
N ILE A 14 2.36 -5.54 0.02
CA ILE A 14 3.42 -4.56 0.27
C ILE A 14 4.64 -5.23 0.89
N LYS A 15 4.43 -6.02 1.96
CA LYS A 15 5.52 -6.68 2.69
C LYS A 15 6.31 -7.63 1.80
N GLU A 16 5.61 -8.44 1.01
CA GLU A 16 6.22 -9.40 0.09
C GLU A 16 7.02 -8.68 -1.00
N GLY A 17 6.47 -7.62 -1.59
CA GLY A 17 7.17 -6.81 -2.58
C GLY A 17 8.44 -6.18 -2.01
N VAL A 18 8.37 -5.58 -0.81
CA VAL A 18 9.54 -5.01 -0.13
C VAL A 18 10.61 -6.07 0.12
N ILE A 19 10.23 -7.27 0.58
CA ILE A 19 11.18 -8.38 0.76
C ILE A 19 11.83 -8.74 -0.57
N ALA A 20 11.06 -8.82 -1.66
CA ALA A 20 11.59 -9.15 -2.98
C ALA A 20 12.62 -8.12 -3.49
N PHE A 21 12.39 -6.82 -3.26
CA PHE A 21 13.38 -5.79 -3.57
C PHE A 21 14.62 -5.90 -2.66
N MET A 22 14.44 -6.12 -1.36
CA MET A 22 15.55 -6.25 -0.41
C MET A 22 16.47 -7.43 -0.71
N THR A 23 15.91 -8.55 -1.20
CA THR A 23 16.68 -9.75 -1.54
C THR A 23 17.26 -9.73 -2.95
N GLY A 24 16.93 -8.70 -3.75
CA GLY A 24 17.30 -8.62 -5.17
C GLY A 24 16.51 -9.59 -6.06
N ALA A 25 15.40 -10.15 -5.57
CA ALA A 25 14.46 -10.92 -6.39
C ALA A 25 13.63 -10.03 -7.32
N ARG A 26 13.54 -8.73 -7.03
CA ARG A 26 13.06 -7.67 -7.90
C ARG A 26 14.10 -6.55 -7.95
N ASP A 27 14.22 -5.92 -9.11
CA ASP A 27 15.07 -4.75 -9.31
C ASP A 27 14.26 -3.48 -9.03
N VAL A 28 14.77 -2.59 -8.19
CA VAL A 28 14.03 -1.38 -7.78
C VAL A 28 13.84 -0.42 -8.97
N ASP A 29 14.84 -0.28 -9.84
CA ASP A 29 14.75 0.69 -10.94
C ASP A 29 13.85 0.16 -12.07
N ALA A 30 13.82 -1.15 -12.30
CA ALA A 30 13.03 -1.77 -13.36
C ALA A 30 11.60 -2.16 -12.94
N ASP A 31 11.40 -2.63 -11.70
CA ASP A 31 10.15 -3.30 -11.31
C ASP A 31 9.26 -2.44 -10.37
N TYR A 32 9.73 -1.30 -9.88
CA TYR A 32 8.99 -0.50 -8.90
C TYR A 32 7.66 0.04 -9.44
N ASP A 33 7.64 0.56 -10.67
CA ASP A 33 6.41 1.11 -11.27
C ASP A 33 5.34 0.02 -11.48
N ALA A 34 5.76 -1.17 -11.91
CA ALA A 34 4.87 -2.31 -12.07
C ALA A 34 4.32 -2.80 -10.72
N PHE A 35 5.16 -2.81 -9.68
CA PHE A 35 4.73 -3.10 -8.32
C PHE A 35 3.74 -2.06 -7.79
N LEU A 36 3.96 -0.77 -8.03
CA LEU A 36 3.04 0.28 -7.64
C LEU A 36 1.68 0.11 -8.32
N ALA A 37 1.66 -0.15 -9.63
CA ALA A 37 0.42 -0.42 -10.37
C ALA A 37 -0.33 -1.65 -9.85
N GLU A 38 0.38 -2.71 -9.44
CA GLU A 38 -0.21 -3.88 -8.79
C GLU A 38 -0.91 -3.49 -7.48
N LEU A 39 -0.26 -2.69 -6.63
CA LEU A 39 -0.84 -2.23 -5.37
C LEU A 39 -2.04 -1.30 -5.59
N GLU A 40 -1.98 -0.44 -6.60
CA GLU A 40 -3.09 0.41 -7.00
C GLU A 40 -4.33 -0.41 -7.38
N GLY A 41 -4.15 -1.45 -8.20
CA GLY A 41 -5.21 -2.39 -8.56
C GLY A 41 -5.77 -3.17 -7.37
N LYS A 42 -5.01 -3.33 -6.29
CA LYS A 42 -5.42 -3.98 -5.03
C LYS A 42 -6.09 -3.02 -4.03
N GLY A 43 -6.26 -1.75 -4.38
CA GLY A 43 -6.97 -0.78 -3.55
C GLY A 43 -6.09 0.10 -2.66
N LEU A 44 -4.80 0.25 -3.00
CA LEU A 44 -3.90 1.19 -2.32
C LEU A 44 -4.46 2.62 -2.22
N PRO A 45 -5.08 3.21 -3.28
CA PRO A 45 -5.69 4.54 -3.18
C PRO A 45 -6.75 4.64 -2.09
N ARG A 46 -7.58 3.60 -1.94
CA ARG A 46 -8.65 3.58 -0.92
C ARG A 46 -8.08 3.50 0.49
N LEU A 47 -6.98 2.76 0.67
CA LEU A 47 -6.28 2.70 1.95
C LEU A 47 -5.67 4.06 2.33
N ILE A 48 -5.03 4.75 1.37
CA ILE A 48 -4.46 6.08 1.57
C ILE A 48 -5.54 7.08 1.98
N GLU A 49 -6.66 7.12 1.26
CA GLU A 49 -7.79 8.03 1.55
C GLU A 49 -8.33 7.83 2.97
N LEU A 50 -8.46 6.58 3.41
CA LEU A 50 -8.91 6.25 4.76
C LEU A 50 -7.94 6.77 5.84
N HIS A 51 -6.63 6.60 5.62
CA HIS A 51 -5.63 7.14 6.53
C HIS A 51 -5.60 8.67 6.52
N GLN A 52 -5.76 9.29 5.35
CA GLN A 52 -5.84 10.74 5.22
C GLN A 52 -7.06 11.29 5.98
N THR A 53 -8.22 10.66 5.84
CA THR A 53 -9.44 11.07 6.56
C THR A 53 -9.25 11.01 8.08
N GLN A 54 -8.58 9.97 8.59
CA GLN A 54 -8.28 9.83 10.02
C GLN A 54 -7.28 10.89 10.49
N TYR A 55 -6.24 11.13 9.69
CA TYR A 55 -5.25 12.17 9.96
C TYR A 55 -5.91 13.56 10.00
N ASP A 56 -6.73 13.90 9.00
CA ASP A 56 -7.45 15.16 8.93
C ASP A 56 -8.40 15.33 10.11
N ALA A 57 -9.16 14.28 10.48
CA ALA A 57 -10.03 14.32 11.65
C ALA A 57 -9.25 14.59 12.95
N GLN A 58 -8.02 14.08 13.05
CA GLN A 58 -7.18 14.24 14.24
C GLN A 58 -6.45 15.59 14.28
N TYR A 59 -6.03 16.12 13.12
CA TYR A 59 -5.09 17.23 13.04
C TYR A 59 -5.58 18.46 12.27
N ALA A 60 -6.51 18.32 11.32
CA ALA A 60 -7.04 19.47 10.57
C ALA A 60 -8.04 20.33 11.38
N ALA A 61 -8.48 19.84 12.55
CA ALA A 61 -9.31 20.59 13.50
C ALA A 61 -8.51 21.47 14.49
N LYS A 62 -7.19 21.64 14.28
CA LYS A 62 -6.32 22.57 15.01
C LYS A 62 -5.91 23.74 14.14
#